data_AF-Q6WU92-F1
#
_entry.id   AF-Q6WU92-F1
#
_cell.length_a   1.000
_cell.length_b   1.000
_cell.length_c   1.000
_cell.angle_alpha   90.00
_cell.angle_beta   90.00
_cell.angle_gamma   90.00
#
_symmetry.space_group_name_H-M   'P 1'
#
loop_
_entity.id
_entity.type
_entity.pdbx_description
1 polymer ?
#
loop_
_entity_poly.entity_id
_entity_poly.type
_entity_poly.pdbx_seq_one_letter_code
_entity_poly.pdbx_strand_id
1 'polypeptide(L)'
;MIVKNKSFKKAKNLALATMAGAFLVGSASVASANTGWQKQNGTYTYYENNGKVERGRQYRQLPKANPGTSWYLTQDGKMLTGVQQWQGSYWFFNQDGTLHTKRDYVQSQWGDWYMIGDNGQVLSGVQQWMGSYYYFEPGTYLKANKQEYVKSQWGDWYMVGKDGRLMSGLVNWQGSKYYFDPSTYLKVTNTDVTVNGVTYHADQNGDSF
;
A
#
# COMPACT_ATOMS: atom_id res chain seq x y z
N MET A 1 45.43 3.74 3.19
CA MET A 1 44.27 3.89 2.28
C MET A 1 43.05 4.25 3.12
N ILE A 2 42.54 5.47 2.96
CA ILE A 2 41.39 6.01 3.71
C ILE A 2 40.16 5.83 2.83
N VAL A 3 39.16 5.07 3.28
CA VAL A 3 37.83 5.06 2.66
C VAL A 3 36.87 5.79 3.58
N LYS A 4 36.52 7.02 3.20
CA LYS A 4 35.50 7.86 3.83
C LYS A 4 34.13 7.25 3.52
N ASN A 5 33.41 6.75 4.52
CA ASN A 5 32.02 6.34 4.32
C ASN A 5 31.10 7.57 4.44
N LYS A 6 30.35 7.83 3.38
CA LYS A 6 29.50 9.02 3.21
C LYS A 6 28.31 8.97 4.17
N SER A 7 28.20 10.05 4.95
CA SER A 7 27.02 10.42 5.75
C SER A 7 25.74 10.38 4.91
N PHE A 8 24.77 9.55 5.31
CA PHE A 8 23.40 9.66 4.82
C PHE A 8 22.76 10.89 5.47
N LYS A 9 22.39 11.85 4.62
CA LYS A 9 21.75 13.11 5.01
C LYS A 9 20.45 12.82 5.77
N LYS A 10 20.28 13.49 6.91
CA LYS A 10 19.02 13.61 7.66
C LYS A 10 17.85 13.79 6.69
N ALA A 11 16.80 12.99 6.87
CA ALA A 11 15.52 13.21 6.24
C ALA A 11 15.11 14.68 6.47
N LYS A 12 14.82 15.38 5.39
CA LYS A 12 14.30 16.75 5.46
C LYS A 12 12.98 16.69 6.22
N ASN A 13 12.89 17.44 7.32
CA ASN A 13 11.60 17.76 7.93
C ASN A 13 10.71 18.35 6.83
N LEU A 14 9.72 17.58 6.38
CA LEU A 14 8.69 18.10 5.50
C LEU A 14 7.84 19.04 6.38
N ALA A 15 7.80 20.31 6.00
CA ALA A 15 7.07 21.32 6.75
C ALA A 15 5.61 20.89 6.89
N LEU A 16 5.14 20.74 8.14
CA LEU A 16 3.72 20.64 8.44
C LEU A 16 3.08 21.95 7.96
N ALA A 17 2.31 21.91 6.88
CA ALA A 17 1.45 23.03 6.51
C ALA A 17 0.44 23.22 7.65
N THR A 18 0.56 24.32 8.39
CA THR A 18 -0.46 24.77 9.32
C THR A 18 -1.71 25.12 8.53
N MET A 19 -2.70 24.22 8.47
CA MET A 19 -4.04 24.61 8.04
C MET A 19 -4.65 25.51 9.13
N ALA A 20 -4.44 26.81 8.99
CA ALA A 20 -5.23 27.85 9.62
C ALA A 20 -5.87 28.63 8.47
N GLY A 21 -7.14 28.36 8.21
CA GLY A 21 -7.91 29.04 7.17
C GLY A 21 -9.28 29.40 7.71
N ALA A 22 -9.38 30.58 8.32
CA ALA A 22 -10.66 31.20 8.61
C ALA A 22 -11.32 31.60 7.27
N PHE A 23 -12.53 31.11 7.00
CA PHE A 23 -13.37 31.62 5.91
C PHE A 23 -14.50 32.44 6.50
N LEU A 24 -14.46 33.75 6.30
CA LEU A 24 -15.52 34.70 6.65
C LEU A 24 -16.45 34.89 5.45
N VAL A 25 -17.76 34.73 5.66
CA VAL A 25 -18.81 35.42 4.91
C VAL A 25 -19.88 35.87 5.93
N GLY A 26 -20.20 37.17 5.97
CA GLY A 26 -21.15 37.80 6.92
C GLY A 26 -22.61 37.35 6.74
N SER A 27 -23.56 37.60 7.63
CA SER A 27 -23.71 38.63 8.69
C SER A 27 -24.69 38.16 9.78
N ALA A 28 -24.64 38.81 10.95
CA ALA A 28 -25.38 38.61 12.21
C ALA A 28 -24.61 37.80 13.28
N SER A 29 -24.47 38.42 14.45
CA SER A 29 -23.63 38.01 15.57
C SER A 29 -24.14 36.73 16.27
N VAL A 30 -23.76 35.59 15.73
CA VAL A 30 -23.39 34.44 16.56
C VAL A 30 -21.88 34.47 16.67
N ALA A 31 -21.33 34.32 17.88
CA ALA A 31 -19.90 34.07 18.05
C ALA A 31 -19.51 32.99 17.02
N SER A 32 -18.60 33.31 16.10
CA SER A 32 -18.20 32.42 15.01
C SER A 32 -17.87 31.06 15.59
N ALA A 33 -18.82 30.12 15.49
CA ALA A 33 -18.55 28.74 15.87
C ALA A 33 -17.49 28.28 14.87
N ASN A 34 -16.33 27.85 15.36
CA ASN A 34 -15.24 27.37 14.52
C ASN A 34 -15.70 26.09 13.79
N THR A 35 -16.30 26.22 12.60
CA THR A 35 -16.72 25.11 11.74
C THR A 35 -15.57 24.68 10.82
N GLY A 36 -15.74 23.55 10.14
CA GLY A 36 -14.72 22.94 9.27
C GLY A 36 -13.56 22.30 10.04
N TRP A 37 -12.43 22.13 9.35
CA TRP A 37 -11.22 21.55 9.95
C TRP A 37 -10.56 22.52 10.93
N GLN A 38 -10.42 22.09 12.17
CA GLN A 38 -9.80 22.84 13.24
C GLN A 38 -8.62 22.04 13.81
N LYS A 39 -7.44 22.66 13.91
CA LYS A 39 -6.26 22.01 14.49
C LYS A 39 -6.30 22.11 16.01
N GLN A 40 -6.28 20.98 16.71
CA GLN A 40 -6.27 20.89 18.16
C GLN A 40 -5.32 19.78 18.61
N ASN A 41 -4.44 20.06 19.57
CA ASN A 41 -3.52 19.07 20.14
C ASN A 41 -2.72 18.27 19.08
N GLY A 42 -2.31 18.92 17.99
CA GLY A 42 -1.53 18.31 16.92
C GLY A 42 -2.32 17.47 15.91
N THR A 43 -3.64 17.28 16.10
CA THR A 43 -4.54 16.64 15.13
C THR A 43 -5.58 17.63 14.59
N TYR A 44 -6.31 17.22 13.55
CA TYR A 44 -7.41 17.98 12.96
C TYR A 44 -8.76 17.38 13.37
N THR A 45 -9.69 18.22 13.81
CA THR A 45 -11.08 17.83 14.12
C THR A 45 -12.01 18.56 13.16
N TYR A 46 -12.95 17.85 12.54
CA TYR A 46 -13.94 18.46 11.67
C TYR A 46 -15.22 18.81 12.44
N TYR A 47 -15.55 20.09 12.48
CA TYR A 47 -16.77 20.63 13.06
C TYR A 47 -17.80 20.93 11.95
N GLU A 48 -19.01 20.40 12.10
CA GLU A 48 -20.13 20.66 11.20
C GLU A 48 -20.60 22.11 11.24
N ASN A 49 -21.49 22.48 10.32
CA ASN A 49 -22.11 23.81 10.26
C ASN A 49 -22.85 24.21 11.56
N ASN A 50 -23.27 23.23 12.36
CA ASN A 50 -23.91 23.45 13.67
C ASN A 50 -22.89 23.53 14.84
N GLY A 51 -21.59 23.53 14.55
CA GLY A 51 -20.50 23.56 15.54
C GLY A 51 -20.28 22.25 16.30
N LYS A 52 -20.93 21.15 15.93
CA LYS A 52 -20.75 19.82 16.54
C LYS A 52 -19.83 18.95 15.69
N VAL A 53 -19.36 17.85 16.26
CA VAL A 53 -18.61 16.82 15.53
C VAL A 53 -19.49 15.58 15.32
N GLU A 54 -19.32 14.92 14.19
CA GLU A 54 -19.89 13.58 14.00
C GLU A 54 -19.15 12.57 14.88
N ARG A 55 -19.92 11.76 15.63
CA ARG A 55 -19.37 10.74 16.54
C ARG A 55 -19.10 9.43 15.82
N GLY A 56 -18.24 8.62 16.42
CA GLY A 56 -17.84 7.33 15.89
C GLY A 56 -16.93 7.45 14.68
N ARG A 57 -16.76 6.32 13.98
CA ARG A 57 -15.86 6.21 12.84
C ARG A 57 -16.60 6.55 11.55
N GLN A 58 -16.17 7.59 10.85
CA GLN A 58 -16.86 8.11 9.67
C GLN A 58 -15.94 8.11 8.45
N TYR A 59 -16.40 7.53 7.34
CA TYR A 59 -15.75 7.63 6.03
C TYR A 59 -16.63 8.45 5.09
N ARG A 60 -16.21 9.69 4.77
CA ARG A 60 -17.04 10.62 3.98
C ARG A 60 -16.21 11.68 3.27
N GLN A 61 -16.82 12.33 2.28
CA GLN A 61 -16.22 13.46 1.61
C GLN A 61 -16.26 14.71 2.48
N LEU A 62 -15.11 15.37 2.63
CA LEU A 62 -14.98 16.64 3.35
C LEU A 62 -14.15 17.63 2.52
N PRO A 63 -14.27 18.94 2.78
CA PRO A 63 -13.43 19.96 2.16
C PRO A 63 -11.94 19.69 2.39
N LYS A 64 -11.12 19.99 1.38
CA LYS A 64 -9.65 20.01 1.49
C LYS A 64 -9.18 21.40 1.97
N ALA A 65 -7.90 21.49 2.34
CA ALA A 65 -7.23 22.76 2.64
C ALA A 65 -7.26 23.73 1.45
N ASN A 66 -7.05 23.17 0.26
CA ASN A 66 -7.14 23.85 -1.02
C ASN A 66 -8.52 23.54 -1.65
N PRO A 67 -9.00 24.34 -2.61
CA PRO A 67 -10.30 24.11 -3.25
C PRO A 67 -10.52 22.64 -3.66
N GLY A 68 -11.72 22.14 -3.40
CA GLY A 68 -12.14 20.77 -3.70
C GLY A 68 -12.44 19.93 -2.46
N THR A 69 -12.82 18.68 -2.69
CA THR A 69 -13.15 17.69 -1.65
C THR A 69 -12.27 16.45 -1.80
N SER A 70 -12.16 15.68 -0.72
CA SER A 70 -11.57 14.35 -0.73
C SER A 70 -12.30 13.46 0.27
N TRP A 71 -12.08 12.15 0.18
CA TRP A 71 -12.54 11.21 1.19
C TRP A 71 -11.60 11.23 2.38
N TYR A 72 -12.18 11.27 3.58
CA TYR A 72 -11.45 11.22 4.85
C TYR A 72 -12.05 10.12 5.72
N LEU A 73 -11.20 9.57 6.60
CA LEU A 73 -11.64 8.76 7.72
C LEU A 73 -11.44 9.53 9.01
N THR A 74 -12.48 9.63 9.83
CA THR A 74 -12.42 10.27 11.13
C THR A 74 -12.87 9.34 12.24
N GLN A 75 -12.42 9.61 13.46
CA GLN A 75 -12.90 9.01 14.71
C GLN A 75 -13.35 10.15 15.64
N ASP A 76 -14.64 10.23 15.92
CA ASP A 76 -15.25 11.30 16.73
C ASP A 76 -14.87 12.70 16.22
N GLY A 77 -14.96 12.88 14.90
CA GLY A 77 -14.56 14.09 14.18
C GLY A 77 -13.05 14.26 13.97
N LYS A 78 -12.20 13.52 14.69
CA LYS A 78 -10.74 13.62 14.55
C LYS A 78 -10.24 12.89 13.32
N MET A 79 -9.42 13.56 12.52
CA MET A 79 -8.81 13.04 11.30
C MET A 79 -7.88 11.86 11.60
N LEU A 80 -8.00 10.80 10.80
CA LEU A 80 -7.07 9.68 10.79
C LEU A 80 -6.18 9.74 9.54
N THR A 81 -4.95 9.26 9.68
CA THR A 81 -3.94 9.20 8.62
C THR A 81 -3.26 7.82 8.62
N GLY A 82 -2.46 7.54 7.60
CA GLY A 82 -1.73 6.29 7.44
C GLY A 82 -2.66 5.12 7.06
N VAL A 83 -2.22 3.90 7.38
CA VAL A 83 -2.99 2.68 7.13
C VAL A 83 -4.10 2.56 8.19
N GLN A 84 -5.34 2.42 7.74
CA GLN A 84 -6.53 2.39 8.58
C GLN A 84 -7.51 1.30 8.14
N GLN A 85 -8.09 0.59 9.11
CA GLN A 85 -9.13 -0.40 8.83
C GLN A 85 -10.50 0.27 8.63
N TRP A 86 -11.23 -0.12 7.59
CA TRP A 86 -12.61 0.30 7.36
C TRP A 86 -13.36 -0.78 6.60
N GLN A 87 -14.56 -1.17 7.09
CA GLN A 87 -15.45 -2.15 6.45
C GLN A 87 -14.73 -3.46 6.06
N GLY A 88 -13.94 -4.01 6.98
CA GLY A 88 -13.24 -5.30 6.77
C GLY A 88 -12.02 -5.24 5.85
N SER A 89 -11.63 -4.08 5.35
CA SER A 89 -10.42 -3.86 4.54
C SER A 89 -9.51 -2.80 5.16
N TYR A 90 -8.31 -2.66 4.63
CA TYR A 90 -7.38 -1.59 4.99
C TYR A 90 -7.28 -0.56 3.86
N TRP A 91 -7.12 0.71 4.25
CA TRP A 91 -7.08 1.87 3.37
C TRP A 91 -5.93 2.78 3.80
N PHE A 92 -5.32 3.49 2.86
CA PHE A 92 -4.25 4.43 3.16
C PHE A 92 -4.71 5.89 2.99
N PHE A 93 -4.58 6.65 4.06
CA PHE A 93 -4.83 8.09 4.11
C PHE A 93 -3.50 8.83 4.18
N ASN A 94 -3.31 9.82 3.31
CA ASN A 94 -2.11 10.64 3.27
C ASN A 94 -1.93 11.44 4.57
N GLN A 95 -0.77 12.07 4.74
CA GLN A 95 -0.49 12.91 5.91
C GLN A 95 -1.44 14.11 6.05
N ASP A 96 -2.02 14.58 4.95
CA ASP A 96 -3.06 15.62 4.94
C ASP A 96 -4.47 15.07 5.20
N GLY A 97 -4.61 13.78 5.50
CA GLY A 97 -5.87 13.09 5.78
C GLY A 97 -6.65 12.62 4.56
N THR A 98 -6.25 13.02 3.36
CA THR A 98 -6.96 12.63 2.13
C THR A 98 -6.74 11.15 1.82
N LEU A 99 -7.76 10.48 1.31
CA LEU A 99 -7.62 9.14 0.76
C LEU A 99 -6.57 9.14 -0.36
N HIS A 100 -5.61 8.23 -0.29
CA HIS A 100 -4.64 8.05 -1.36
C HIS A 100 -5.32 7.39 -2.57
N THR A 101 -5.14 7.91 -3.78
CA THR A 101 -5.86 7.42 -4.98
C THR A 101 -4.91 7.11 -6.13
N LYS A 102 -3.74 6.57 -5.82
CA LYS A 102 -2.73 6.17 -6.79
C LYS A 102 -2.10 4.87 -6.34
N ARG A 103 -1.65 4.05 -7.29
CA ARG A 103 -0.82 2.91 -6.97
C ARG A 103 0.53 3.38 -6.42
N ASP A 104 0.85 2.90 -5.22
CA ASP A 104 2.09 3.28 -4.53
C ASP A 104 2.53 2.19 -3.54
N TYR A 105 3.80 2.20 -3.17
CA TYR A 105 4.34 1.35 -2.12
C TYR A 105 4.78 2.22 -0.96
N VAL A 106 4.00 2.25 0.11
CA VAL A 106 4.08 3.28 1.16
C VAL A 106 4.41 2.66 2.51
N GLN A 107 5.09 3.45 3.36
CA GLN A 107 5.33 3.08 4.74
C GLN A 107 4.16 3.49 5.63
N SER A 108 3.67 2.55 6.43
CA SER A 108 2.69 2.78 7.48
C SER A 108 3.26 3.56 8.66
N GLN A 109 2.37 4.01 9.55
CA GLN A 109 2.73 4.70 10.78
C GLN A 109 3.49 3.83 11.81
N TRP A 110 3.53 2.50 11.62
CA TRP A 110 4.31 1.58 12.46
C TRP A 110 5.58 1.06 11.77
N GLY A 111 5.88 1.52 10.56
CA GLY A 111 7.16 1.26 9.89
C GLY A 111 7.13 0.16 8.81
N ASP A 112 6.08 -0.64 8.74
CA ASP A 112 5.91 -1.64 7.69
C ASP A 112 5.45 -1.03 6.37
N TRP A 113 5.71 -1.72 5.27
CA TRP A 113 5.43 -1.23 3.91
C TRP A 113 4.32 -2.01 3.23
N TYR A 114 3.42 -1.29 2.57
CA TYR A 114 2.18 -1.79 1.99
C TYR A 114 1.99 -1.34 0.55
N MET A 115 1.48 -2.22 -0.30
CA MET A 115 1.06 -1.87 -1.65
C MET A 115 -0.34 -1.26 -1.60
N ILE A 116 -0.49 -0.06 -2.12
CA ILE A 116 -1.76 0.66 -2.19
C ILE A 116 -2.25 0.60 -3.64
N GLY A 117 -3.54 0.32 -3.84
CA GLY A 117 -4.19 0.37 -5.13
C GLY A 117 -4.59 1.78 -5.54
N ASP A 118 -5.02 1.94 -6.80
CA ASP A 118 -5.45 3.24 -7.33
C ASP A 118 -6.69 3.84 -6.63
N ASN A 119 -7.38 3.04 -5.81
CA ASN A 119 -8.52 3.46 -5.00
C ASN A 119 -8.16 3.73 -3.51
N GLY A 120 -6.90 3.55 -3.12
CA GLY A 120 -6.45 3.72 -1.74
C GLY A 120 -6.55 2.50 -0.85
N GLN A 121 -7.09 1.39 -1.36
CA GLN A 121 -7.14 0.13 -0.62
C GLN A 121 -5.74 -0.48 -0.54
N VAL A 122 -5.40 -1.05 0.61
CA VAL A 122 -4.19 -1.87 0.77
C VAL A 122 -4.43 -3.22 0.09
N LEU A 123 -3.50 -3.59 -0.79
CA LEU A 123 -3.59 -4.78 -1.64
C LEU A 123 -2.82 -5.97 -1.06
N SER A 124 -3.29 -7.17 -1.37
CA SER A 124 -2.62 -8.44 -1.10
C SER A 124 -2.65 -9.36 -2.33
N GLY A 125 -2.03 -10.53 -2.23
CA GLY A 125 -1.85 -11.48 -3.33
C GLY A 125 -0.79 -11.02 -4.33
N VAL A 126 -0.90 -11.50 -5.56
CA VAL A 126 0.01 -11.15 -6.66
C VAL A 126 -0.35 -9.77 -7.21
N GLN A 127 0.63 -8.86 -7.26
CA GLN A 127 0.48 -7.47 -7.65
C GLN A 127 1.57 -7.04 -8.62
N GLN A 128 1.18 -6.44 -9.76
CA GLN A 128 2.13 -5.87 -10.70
C GLN A 128 2.69 -4.55 -10.18
N TRP A 129 4.00 -4.38 -10.15
CA TRP A 129 4.62 -3.12 -9.73
C TRP A 129 5.98 -2.93 -10.40
N MET A 130 6.25 -1.74 -10.91
CA MET A 130 7.52 -1.38 -11.59
C MET A 130 8.01 -2.42 -12.61
N GLY A 131 7.10 -2.93 -13.46
CA GLY A 131 7.44 -3.87 -14.53
C GLY A 131 7.65 -5.33 -14.11
N SER A 132 7.38 -5.69 -12.86
CA SER A 132 7.43 -7.07 -12.37
C SER A 132 6.16 -7.40 -11.57
N TYR A 133 6.03 -8.63 -11.10
CA TYR A 133 4.97 -9.07 -10.21
C TYR A 133 5.55 -9.41 -8.85
N TYR A 134 4.89 -8.98 -7.79
CA TYR A 134 5.27 -9.23 -6.41
C TYR A 134 4.12 -9.89 -5.65
N TYR A 135 4.45 -10.71 -4.67
CA TYR A 135 3.46 -11.30 -3.78
C TYR A 135 3.41 -10.53 -2.45
N PHE A 136 2.19 -10.20 -2.03
CA PHE A 136 1.87 -9.59 -0.76
C PHE A 136 1.00 -10.57 0.05
N GLU A 137 1.47 -10.98 1.21
CA GLU A 137 0.82 -12.00 2.03
C GLU A 137 -0.61 -11.60 2.40
N PRO A 138 -1.65 -12.38 2.07
CA PRO A 138 -3.04 -12.02 2.39
C PRO A 138 -3.34 -11.78 3.87
N GLY A 139 -2.62 -12.45 4.78
CA GLY A 139 -2.80 -12.29 6.22
C GLY A 139 -2.20 -11.02 6.81
N THR A 140 -1.07 -10.54 6.26
CA THR A 140 -0.31 -9.40 6.82
C THR A 140 -0.25 -8.21 5.88
N TYR A 141 -0.61 -8.38 4.61
CA TYR A 141 -0.45 -7.45 3.49
C TYR A 141 1.01 -7.03 3.21
N LEU A 142 1.97 -7.71 3.83
CA LEU A 142 3.39 -7.42 3.65
C LEU A 142 3.91 -8.13 2.41
N LYS A 143 4.86 -7.49 1.74
CA LYS A 143 5.58 -8.11 0.63
C LYS A 143 6.32 -9.35 1.14
N ALA A 144 6.17 -10.48 0.46
CA ALA A 144 6.90 -11.70 0.77
C ALA A 144 8.42 -11.46 0.77
N ASN A 145 9.13 -12.17 1.63
CA ASN A 145 10.56 -12.00 1.86
C ASN A 145 11.33 -13.32 1.92
N LYS A 146 10.72 -14.40 1.43
CA LYS A 146 11.28 -15.74 1.41
C LYS A 146 10.85 -16.44 0.12
N GLN A 147 11.60 -17.47 -0.26
CA GLN A 147 11.27 -18.24 -1.46
C GLN A 147 10.20 -19.27 -1.14
N GLU A 148 9.07 -19.22 -1.83
CA GLU A 148 7.91 -20.06 -1.55
C GLU A 148 6.99 -20.23 -2.77
N TYR A 149 6.25 -21.33 -2.79
CA TYR A 149 5.25 -21.62 -3.81
C TYR A 149 3.87 -21.28 -3.25
N VAL A 150 3.25 -20.22 -3.77
CA VAL A 150 2.05 -19.62 -3.19
C VAL A 150 0.90 -19.58 -4.18
N LYS A 151 -0.33 -19.62 -3.66
CA LYS A 151 -1.55 -19.48 -4.44
C LYS A 151 -1.93 -18.00 -4.57
N SER A 152 -2.19 -17.54 -5.79
CA SER A 152 -2.72 -16.22 -6.06
C SER A 152 -4.19 -16.11 -5.68
N GLN A 153 -4.69 -14.87 -5.68
CA GLN A 153 -6.09 -14.56 -5.47
C GLN A 153 -7.03 -15.06 -6.58
N TRP A 154 -6.51 -15.47 -7.75
CA TRP A 154 -7.27 -16.09 -8.83
C TRP A 154 -7.11 -17.61 -8.92
N GLY A 155 -6.30 -18.21 -8.04
CA GLY A 155 -6.24 -19.65 -7.85
C GLY A 155 -5.03 -20.37 -8.45
N ASP A 156 -4.26 -19.67 -9.28
CA ASP A 156 -3.01 -20.21 -9.83
C ASP A 156 -1.88 -20.16 -8.81
N TRP A 157 -0.84 -20.96 -9.06
CA TRP A 157 0.30 -21.06 -8.17
C TRP A 157 1.57 -20.51 -8.81
N TYR A 158 2.32 -19.76 -8.01
CA TYR A 158 3.51 -19.05 -8.44
C TYR A 158 4.66 -19.30 -7.49
N MET A 159 5.87 -19.41 -8.04
CA MET A 159 7.07 -19.35 -7.23
C MET A 159 7.43 -17.89 -6.96
N VAL A 160 7.57 -17.55 -5.70
CA VAL A 160 7.99 -16.24 -5.23
C VAL A 160 9.42 -16.34 -4.74
N GLY A 161 10.27 -15.38 -5.08
CA GLY A 161 11.66 -15.29 -4.65
C GLY A 161 11.80 -14.60 -3.29
N LYS A 162 13.01 -14.62 -2.73
CA LYS A 162 13.32 -14.01 -1.43
C LYS A 162 13.09 -12.49 -1.35
N ASP A 163 13.00 -11.81 -2.49
CA ASP A 163 12.69 -10.39 -2.59
C ASP A 163 11.19 -10.10 -2.81
N GLY A 164 10.37 -11.15 -2.81
CA GLY A 164 8.92 -11.10 -3.02
C GLY A 164 8.50 -11.06 -4.48
N ARG A 165 9.42 -11.10 -5.44
CA ARG A 165 9.09 -11.13 -6.88
C ARG A 165 8.68 -12.52 -7.31
N LEU A 166 7.76 -12.62 -8.26
CA LEU A 166 7.48 -13.88 -8.94
C LEU A 166 8.70 -14.30 -9.77
N MET A 167 9.06 -15.58 -9.69
CA MET A 167 10.19 -16.18 -10.39
C MET A 167 9.74 -16.82 -11.69
N SER A 168 10.60 -16.78 -12.70
CA SER A 168 10.44 -17.49 -13.96
C SER A 168 11.75 -18.14 -14.42
N GLY A 169 11.69 -18.98 -15.45
CA GLY A 169 12.81 -19.80 -15.91
C GLY A 169 13.11 -20.98 -14.97
N LEU A 170 14.37 -21.43 -14.97
CA LEU A 170 14.82 -22.51 -14.08
C LEU A 170 15.01 -22.00 -12.65
N VAL A 171 14.35 -22.65 -11.71
CA VAL A 171 14.39 -22.32 -10.28
C VAL A 171 14.72 -23.56 -9.47
N ASN A 172 15.74 -23.47 -8.62
CA ASN A 172 16.02 -24.48 -7.62
C ASN A 172 15.16 -24.24 -6.38
N TRP A 173 14.41 -25.25 -5.95
CA TRP A 173 13.53 -25.17 -4.80
C TRP A 173 13.45 -26.53 -4.09
N GLN A 174 13.65 -26.54 -2.77
CA GLN A 174 13.61 -27.75 -1.93
C GLN A 174 14.46 -28.95 -2.42
N GLY A 175 15.57 -28.69 -3.11
CA GLY A 175 16.49 -29.73 -3.60
C GLY A 175 16.20 -30.22 -5.02
N SER A 176 15.08 -29.80 -5.62
CA SER A 176 14.73 -30.06 -7.01
C SER A 176 14.85 -28.80 -7.87
N LYS A 177 14.83 -28.99 -9.19
CA LYS A 177 14.81 -27.91 -10.18
C LYS A 177 13.45 -27.92 -10.87
N TYR A 178 12.86 -26.73 -11.03
CA TYR A 178 11.57 -26.54 -11.69
C TYR A 178 11.71 -25.49 -12.77
N TYR A 179 10.93 -25.60 -13.84
CA TYR A 179 10.81 -24.54 -14.84
C TYR A 179 9.48 -23.80 -14.69
N PHE A 180 9.57 -22.47 -14.67
CA PHE A 180 8.42 -21.56 -14.63
C PHE A 180 8.38 -20.78 -15.93
N ASP A 181 7.25 -20.79 -16.62
CA ASP A 181 7.10 -20.12 -17.90
C ASP A 181 7.35 -18.60 -17.77
N PRO A 182 8.25 -17.98 -18.57
CA PRO A 182 8.56 -16.55 -18.47
C PRO A 182 7.42 -15.59 -18.77
N SER A 183 6.38 -16.03 -19.47
CA SER A 183 5.25 -15.17 -19.84
C SER A 183 4.16 -15.20 -18.77
N THR A 184 3.88 -16.40 -18.26
CA THR A 184 2.75 -16.68 -17.35
C THR A 184 3.18 -16.87 -15.91
N TYR A 185 4.47 -17.12 -15.64
CA TYR A 185 5.05 -17.47 -14.34
C TYR A 185 4.52 -18.79 -13.74
N LEU A 186 3.80 -19.59 -14.53
CA LEU A 186 3.25 -20.87 -14.08
C LEU A 186 4.31 -21.96 -14.16
N LYS A 187 4.25 -22.91 -13.22
CA LYS A 187 5.11 -24.10 -13.24
C LYS A 187 4.76 -24.97 -14.45
N VAL A 188 5.75 -25.32 -15.25
CA VAL A 188 5.61 -26.25 -16.38
C VAL A 188 5.70 -27.69 -15.89
N THR A 189 4.86 -28.56 -16.45
CA THR A 189 4.82 -30.01 -16.14
C THR A 189 4.62 -30.83 -17.43
N ASN A 190 4.98 -32.11 -17.38
CA ASN A 190 4.85 -33.07 -18.48
C ASN A 190 5.35 -32.56 -19.85
N THR A 191 6.44 -31.81 -19.86
CA THR A 191 6.91 -31.08 -21.05
C THR A 191 8.44 -30.95 -21.06
N ASP A 192 9.05 -31.07 -22.24
CA ASP A 192 10.46 -30.75 -22.45
C ASP A 192 10.66 -29.24 -22.64
N VAL A 193 11.60 -28.66 -21.90
CA VAL A 193 11.96 -27.23 -21.98
C VAL A 193 13.45 -27.07 -22.28
N THR A 194 13.77 -26.30 -23.32
CA THR A 194 15.16 -26.01 -23.68
C THR A 194 15.59 -24.67 -23.12
N VAL A 195 16.58 -24.66 -22.24
CA VAL A 195 17.17 -23.43 -21.66
C VAL A 195 18.65 -23.39 -21.98
N ASN A 196 19.10 -22.35 -22.68
CA ASN A 196 20.50 -22.17 -23.07
C ASN A 196 21.12 -23.39 -23.79
N GLY A 197 20.33 -24.05 -24.66
CA GLY A 197 20.77 -25.24 -25.42
C GLY A 197 20.75 -26.56 -24.65
N VAL A 198 20.31 -26.56 -23.39
CA VAL A 198 20.11 -27.78 -22.59
C VAL A 198 18.61 -28.04 -22.48
N THR A 199 18.19 -29.24 -22.87
CA THR A 199 16.81 -29.71 -22.70
C THR A 199 16.64 -30.34 -21.33
N TYR A 200 15.63 -29.90 -20.59
CA TYR A 200 15.19 -30.45 -19.32
C TYR A 200 13.80 -31.06 -19.52
N HIS A 201 13.58 -32.26 -18.99
CA HIS A 201 12.25 -32.87 -18.99
C HIS A 201 11.55 -32.54 -17.67
N ALA A 202 10.46 -31.76 -17.71
CA ALA A 202 9.63 -31.51 -16.54
C ALA A 202 8.60 -32.65 -16.39
N ASP A 203 8.66 -33.38 -15.28
CA ASP A 203 7.75 -34.50 -15.02
C ASP A 203 6.31 -34.05 -14.65
N GLN A 204 5.47 -34.99 -14.22
CA GLN A 204 4.09 -34.72 -13.80
C GLN A 204 3.97 -33.75 -12.60
N ASN A 205 5.00 -33.69 -11.76
CA ASN A 205 5.09 -32.78 -10.62
C ASN A 205 5.85 -31.48 -10.98
N GLY A 206 6.46 -31.42 -12.16
CA GLY A 206 7.31 -30.33 -12.65
C GLY A 206 8.78 -30.46 -12.27
N ASP A 207 9.17 -31.54 -11.59
CA ASP A 207 10.58 -31.81 -11.30
C ASP A 207 11.33 -32.00 -12.62
N SER A 208 12.39 -31.23 -12.80
CA SER A 208 13.17 -31.15 -14.02
C SER A 208 14.55 -31.77 -13.80
N PHE A 209 14.91 -32.76 -14.63
CA PHE A 209 16.20 -33.43 -14.64
C PHE A 209 16.92 -33.30 -15.99
#